data_AF-A0A820CYP9-F1
#
_entry.id   AF-A0A820CYP9-F1
#
_cell.length_a   1.000
_cell.length_b   1.000
_cell.length_c   1.000
_cell.angle_alpha   90.00
_cell.angle_beta   90.00
_cell.angle_gamma   90.00
#
_symmetry.space_group_name_H-M   'P 1'
#
loop_
_entity.id
_entity.type
_entity.pdbx_description
1 polymer ?
#
loop_
_entity_poly.entity_id
_entity_poly.type
_entity_poly.pdbx_seq_one_letter_code
_entity_poly.pdbx_strand_id
1 'polypeptide(L)'
;EWRVYLTYKLSYYLALTYYCCGLIAEENKKHGQAVCYYEVAVERLKEAWKNGEKISSDKTNIFKDAHMFTNDVIMGKYKVAKRDNDSVYFEKVPTLSSLPAVQGAIVAKPQPFDCHDPEVCGVDIFQKLVPLDTHLATSEYSEEKAKLLREIIELTENKNRELETFMLCLQLNRAPLNNEYLRLPRELLDCCAAVTARPNMSKELVSAMQRMFREF
;
A
#
# COMPACT_ATOMS: atom_id res chain seq x y z
N GLU A 1 -18.59 -36.60 -16.61
CA GLU A 1 -17.42 -37.28 -16.00
C GLU A 1 -17.14 -36.84 -14.56
N TRP A 2 -16.89 -35.54 -14.30
CA TRP A 2 -16.55 -35.04 -12.96
C TRP A 2 -17.58 -35.38 -11.88
N ARG A 3 -18.87 -35.28 -12.21
CA ARG A 3 -19.95 -35.64 -11.28
C ARG A 3 -19.82 -37.08 -10.78
N VAL A 4 -19.62 -38.04 -11.69
CA VAL A 4 -19.47 -39.47 -11.35
C VAL A 4 -18.25 -39.69 -10.46
N TYR A 5 -17.13 -39.03 -10.80
CA TYR A 5 -15.89 -39.10 -10.02
C TYR A 5 -16.05 -38.53 -8.60
N LEU A 6 -16.69 -37.38 -8.47
CA LEU A 6 -16.97 -36.77 -7.17
C LEU A 6 -17.94 -37.61 -6.34
N THR A 7 -18.98 -38.19 -6.96
CA THR A 7 -19.91 -39.09 -6.28
C THR A 7 -19.20 -40.36 -5.79
N TYR A 8 -18.31 -40.96 -6.60
CA TYR A 8 -17.46 -42.08 -6.16
C TYR A 8 -16.63 -41.70 -4.94
N LYS A 9 -15.87 -40.58 -5.03
CA LYS A 9 -15.01 -40.11 -3.95
C LYS A 9 -15.80 -39.83 -2.68
N LEU A 10 -16.97 -39.20 -2.77
CA LEU A 10 -17.83 -38.93 -1.63
C LEU A 10 -18.21 -40.23 -0.90
N SER A 11 -18.74 -41.23 -1.61
CA SER A 11 -19.10 -42.53 -1.01
C SER A 11 -17.88 -43.25 -0.43
N TYR A 12 -16.74 -43.20 -1.13
CA TYR A 12 -15.50 -43.84 -0.68
C TYR A 12 -14.92 -43.21 0.59
N TYR A 13 -14.81 -41.87 0.64
CA TYR A 13 -14.33 -41.18 1.84
C TYR A 13 -15.33 -41.28 3.00
N LEU A 14 -16.63 -41.32 2.75
CA LEU A 14 -17.62 -41.61 3.79
C LEU A 14 -17.42 -43.01 4.39
N ALA A 15 -17.14 -44.03 3.57
CA ALA A 15 -16.81 -45.37 4.07
C ALA A 15 -15.58 -45.34 4.99
N LEU A 16 -14.52 -44.62 4.60
CA LEU A 16 -13.32 -44.44 5.43
C LEU A 16 -13.63 -43.70 6.74
N THR A 17 -14.44 -42.65 6.69
CA THR A 17 -14.85 -41.92 7.90
C THR A 17 -15.57 -42.83 8.90
N TYR A 18 -16.54 -43.63 8.42
CA TYR A 18 -17.25 -44.57 9.29
C TYR A 18 -16.36 -45.70 9.79
N TYR A 19 -15.41 -46.18 8.97
CA TYR A 19 -14.39 -47.12 9.43
C TYR A 19 -13.56 -46.56 10.59
N CYS A 20 -13.09 -45.31 10.49
CA CYS A 20 -12.38 -44.64 11.58
C CYS A 20 -13.28 -44.44 12.82
N CYS A 21 -14.55 -44.11 12.65
CA CYS A 21 -15.51 -44.04 13.76
C CYS A 21 -15.68 -45.40 14.45
N GLY A 22 -15.70 -46.49 13.67
CA GLY A 22 -15.75 -47.85 14.21
C GLY A 22 -14.51 -48.19 15.05
N LEU A 23 -13.31 -47.81 14.60
CA LEU A 23 -12.07 -47.98 15.38
C LEU A 23 -12.13 -47.21 16.70
N ILE A 24 -12.57 -45.95 16.66
CA ILE A 24 -12.73 -45.13 17.88
C ILE A 24 -13.77 -45.75 18.82
N ALA A 25 -14.87 -46.31 18.30
CA ALA A 25 -15.87 -46.98 19.11
C ALA A 25 -15.32 -48.28 19.75
N GLU A 26 -14.49 -49.04 19.03
CA GLU A 26 -13.79 -50.22 19.51
C GLU A 26 -12.82 -49.85 20.65
N GLU A 27 -12.02 -48.79 20.50
CA GLU A 27 -11.13 -48.26 21.54
C GLU A 27 -11.89 -47.83 22.80
N ASN A 28 -13.08 -47.26 22.62
CA ASN A 28 -13.97 -46.86 23.71
C ASN A 28 -14.81 -48.02 24.30
N LYS A 29 -14.55 -49.27 23.88
CA LYS A 29 -15.29 -50.48 24.32
C LYS A 29 -16.80 -50.39 24.09
N LYS A 30 -17.22 -49.72 23.01
CA LYS A 30 -18.62 -49.66 22.56
C LYS A 30 -18.80 -50.56 21.36
N HIS A 31 -18.80 -51.87 21.61
CA HIS A 31 -18.73 -52.89 20.56
C HIS A 31 -19.98 -52.89 19.66
N GLY A 32 -21.17 -52.62 20.21
CA GLY A 32 -22.39 -52.50 19.42
C GLY A 32 -22.36 -51.30 18.47
N GLN A 33 -21.79 -50.17 18.91
CA GLN A 33 -21.60 -48.98 18.06
C GLN A 33 -20.57 -49.23 16.96
N ALA A 34 -19.47 -49.91 17.30
CA ALA A 34 -18.43 -50.26 16.34
C ALA A 34 -18.99 -51.14 15.20
N VAL A 35 -19.81 -52.13 15.52
CA VAL A 35 -20.48 -52.99 14.52
C VAL A 35 -21.37 -52.16 13.59
N CYS A 36 -22.18 -51.24 14.12
CA CYS A 36 -23.02 -50.34 13.31
C CYS A 36 -22.17 -49.49 12.35
N TYR A 37 -21.09 -48.88 12.83
CA TYR A 37 -20.22 -48.06 11.99
C TYR A 37 -19.54 -48.87 10.87
N TYR A 38 -19.05 -50.07 11.18
CA TYR A 38 -18.45 -50.94 10.16
C TYR A 38 -19.46 -51.45 9.14
N GLU A 39 -20.69 -51.75 9.56
CA GLU A 39 -21.78 -52.14 8.65
C GLU A 39 -22.07 -51.03 7.63
N VAL A 40 -22.24 -49.79 8.12
CA VAL A 40 -22.48 -48.62 7.27
C VAL A 40 -21.27 -48.34 6.36
N ALA A 41 -20.05 -48.53 6.85
CA ALA A 41 -18.84 -48.38 6.04
C ALA A 41 -18.83 -49.36 4.85
N VAL A 42 -19.20 -50.63 5.07
CA VAL A 42 -19.33 -51.64 4.01
C VAL A 42 -20.39 -51.24 2.99
N GLU A 43 -21.55 -50.75 3.43
CA GLU A 43 -22.62 -50.30 2.53
C GLU A 43 -22.17 -49.12 1.65
N ARG A 44 -21.55 -48.11 2.23
CA ARG A 44 -21.04 -46.93 1.49
C ARG A 44 -19.95 -47.31 0.51
N LEU A 45 -19.12 -48.29 0.86
CA LEU A 45 -18.09 -48.80 -0.04
C LEU A 45 -18.71 -49.56 -1.23
N LYS A 46 -19.77 -50.34 -1.03
CA LYS A 46 -20.54 -50.97 -2.12
C LYS A 46 -21.19 -49.94 -3.05
N GLU A 47 -21.71 -48.84 -2.50
CA GLU A 47 -22.21 -47.72 -3.32
C GLU A 47 -21.08 -47.08 -4.14
N ALA A 48 -19.91 -46.89 -3.53
CA ALA A 48 -18.73 -46.38 -4.23
C ALA A 48 -18.36 -47.30 -5.41
N TRP A 49 -18.35 -48.63 -5.24
CA TRP A 49 -18.07 -49.58 -6.33
C TRP A 49 -19.00 -49.37 -7.53
N LYS A 50 -20.32 -49.35 -7.30
CA LYS A 50 -21.33 -49.15 -8.35
C LYS A 50 -21.15 -47.84 -9.12
N ASN A 51 -20.66 -46.81 -8.44
CA ASN A 51 -20.36 -45.52 -9.06
C ASN A 51 -19.01 -45.52 -9.79
N GLY A 52 -18.04 -46.29 -9.30
CA GLY A 52 -16.71 -46.47 -9.89
C GLY A 52 -16.74 -47.20 -11.23
N GLU A 53 -17.63 -48.17 -11.41
CA GLU A 53 -17.83 -48.90 -12.68
C GLU A 53 -18.25 -47.99 -13.84
N LYS A 54 -18.82 -46.81 -13.54
CA LYS A 54 -19.25 -45.81 -14.53
C LYS A 54 -18.13 -44.85 -14.96
N ILE A 55 -16.92 -44.99 -14.40
CA ILE A 55 -15.76 -44.15 -14.71
C ILE A 55 -14.96 -44.78 -15.87
N SER A 56 -14.51 -43.97 -16.82
CA SER A 56 -13.85 -44.42 -18.07
C SER A 56 -12.62 -45.32 -17.86
N SER A 57 -12.37 -46.18 -18.86
CA SER A 57 -11.49 -47.36 -18.81
C SER A 57 -10.06 -47.13 -18.32
N ASP A 58 -9.44 -45.99 -18.65
CA ASP A 58 -8.01 -45.78 -18.38
C ASP A 58 -7.70 -45.58 -16.89
N LYS A 59 -8.64 -45.05 -16.11
CA LYS A 59 -8.48 -44.86 -14.66
C LYS A 59 -9.16 -45.97 -13.85
N THR A 60 -9.88 -46.87 -14.51
CA THR A 60 -10.67 -47.92 -13.86
C THR A 60 -9.80 -48.86 -13.02
N ASN A 61 -8.58 -49.19 -13.46
CA ASN A 61 -7.72 -50.13 -12.73
C ASN A 61 -7.28 -49.58 -11.36
N ILE A 62 -6.87 -48.32 -11.28
CA ILE A 62 -6.45 -47.69 -10.01
C ILE A 62 -7.60 -47.66 -9.00
N PHE A 63 -8.82 -47.33 -9.44
CA PHE A 63 -9.99 -47.33 -8.55
C PHE A 63 -10.40 -48.73 -8.11
N LYS A 64 -10.24 -49.72 -8.99
CA LYS A 64 -10.51 -51.11 -8.67
C LYS A 64 -9.56 -51.62 -7.60
N ASP A 65 -8.25 -51.39 -7.76
CA ASP A 65 -7.24 -51.84 -6.81
C ASP A 65 -7.43 -51.16 -5.44
N ALA A 66 -7.64 -49.84 -5.42
CA ALA A 66 -7.90 -49.09 -4.18
C ALA A 66 -9.19 -49.56 -3.48
N HIS A 67 -10.24 -49.85 -4.26
CA HIS A 67 -11.47 -50.38 -3.71
C HIS A 67 -11.29 -51.79 -3.14
N MET A 68 -10.65 -52.69 -3.86
CA MET A 68 -10.42 -54.07 -3.40
C MET A 68 -9.66 -54.07 -2.08
N PHE A 69 -8.56 -53.33 -2.01
CA PHE A 69 -7.77 -53.18 -0.78
C PHE A 69 -8.63 -52.67 0.40
N THR A 70 -9.38 -51.60 0.17
CA THR A 70 -10.21 -51.00 1.22
C THR A 70 -11.35 -51.92 1.64
N ASN A 71 -11.93 -52.65 0.69
CA ASN A 71 -13.00 -53.62 0.96
C ASN A 71 -12.49 -54.77 1.82
N ASP A 72 -11.31 -55.31 1.54
CA ASP A 72 -10.73 -56.40 2.32
C ASP A 72 -10.49 -55.98 3.78
N VAL A 73 -9.98 -54.76 3.99
CA VAL A 73 -9.76 -54.20 5.34
C VAL A 73 -11.08 -53.98 6.09
N ILE A 74 -12.03 -53.23 5.49
CA ILE A 74 -13.29 -52.88 6.16
C ILE A 74 -14.16 -54.12 6.40
N MET A 75 -14.26 -55.02 5.41
CA MET A 75 -15.02 -56.26 5.52
C MET A 75 -14.40 -57.22 6.55
N GLY A 76 -13.07 -57.31 6.58
CA GLY A 76 -12.35 -58.10 7.59
C GLY A 76 -12.67 -57.61 9.00
N LYS A 77 -12.57 -56.30 9.23
CA LYS A 77 -12.90 -55.67 10.51
C LYS A 77 -14.37 -55.84 10.91
N TYR A 78 -15.30 -55.64 9.98
CA TYR A 78 -16.73 -55.87 10.23
C TYR A 78 -17.03 -57.32 10.68
N LYS A 79 -16.48 -58.32 9.96
CA LYS A 79 -16.73 -59.74 10.28
C LYS A 79 -16.23 -60.11 11.67
N VAL A 80 -15.05 -59.63 12.06
CA VAL A 80 -14.49 -59.86 13.40
C VAL A 80 -15.34 -59.17 14.45
N ALA A 81 -15.61 -57.87 14.31
CA ALA A 81 -16.38 -57.10 15.27
C ALA A 81 -17.80 -57.68 15.46
N LYS A 82 -18.45 -58.10 14.38
CA LYS A 82 -19.78 -58.71 14.43
C LYS A 82 -19.76 -60.05 15.17
N ARG A 83 -18.84 -60.95 14.80
CA ARG A 83 -18.70 -62.26 15.46
C ARG A 83 -18.44 -62.10 16.95
N ASP A 84 -17.53 -61.20 17.31
CA ASP A 84 -17.14 -61.00 18.70
C ASP A 84 -18.28 -60.35 19.51
N ASN A 85 -19.05 -59.43 18.89
CA ASN A 85 -20.25 -58.90 19.53
C ASN A 85 -21.35 -59.96 19.71
N ASP A 86 -21.55 -60.84 18.72
CA ASP A 86 -22.57 -61.90 18.76
C ASP A 86 -22.19 -63.06 19.70
N SER A 87 -20.92 -63.19 20.08
CA SER A 87 -20.42 -64.34 20.87
C SER A 87 -19.89 -63.96 22.25
N VAL A 88 -19.43 -62.72 22.44
CA VAL A 88 -18.72 -62.30 23.66
C VAL A 88 -19.42 -61.11 24.33
N TYR A 89 -19.63 -60.02 23.60
CA TYR A 89 -20.08 -58.76 24.21
C TYR A 89 -21.61 -58.64 24.33
N PHE A 90 -22.34 -59.20 23.36
CA PHE A 90 -23.80 -59.14 23.26
C PHE A 90 -24.38 -57.72 23.39
N GLU A 91 -23.64 -56.70 22.94
CA GLU A 91 -24.14 -55.33 22.95
C GLU A 91 -25.20 -55.13 21.86
N LYS A 92 -26.22 -54.34 22.19
CA LYS A 92 -27.24 -53.95 21.21
C LYS A 92 -26.61 -53.04 20.14
N VAL A 93 -26.72 -53.46 18.88
CA VAL A 93 -26.32 -52.66 17.73
C VAL A 93 -27.33 -51.51 17.55
N PRO A 94 -26.92 -50.23 17.64
CA PRO A 94 -27.80 -49.08 17.43
C PRO A 94 -28.08 -48.83 15.95
N THR A 95 -29.03 -47.94 15.65
CA THR A 95 -29.26 -47.46 14.28
C THR A 95 -28.35 -46.26 13.98
N LEU A 96 -27.96 -46.07 12.72
CA LEU A 96 -27.13 -44.93 12.32
C LEU A 96 -27.73 -43.57 12.72
N SER A 97 -29.05 -43.43 12.65
CA SER A 97 -29.77 -42.21 13.05
C SER A 97 -29.67 -41.87 14.54
N SER A 98 -29.36 -42.85 15.39
CA SER A 98 -29.19 -42.66 16.83
C SER A 98 -27.77 -42.27 17.22
N LEU A 99 -26.82 -42.37 16.29
CA LEU A 99 -25.42 -42.03 16.50
C LEU A 99 -25.17 -40.53 16.21
N PRO A 100 -24.22 -39.90 16.91
CA PRO A 100 -23.88 -38.50 16.67
C PRO A 100 -23.33 -38.32 15.25
N ALA A 101 -23.73 -37.22 14.61
CA ALA A 101 -23.24 -36.85 13.29
C ALA A 101 -21.74 -36.55 13.33
N VAL A 102 -20.99 -37.06 12.35
CA VAL A 102 -19.55 -36.81 12.24
C VAL A 102 -19.33 -35.40 11.69
N GLN A 103 -18.64 -34.55 12.46
CA GLN A 103 -18.27 -33.20 12.05
C GLN A 103 -16.94 -33.23 11.28
N GLY A 104 -16.91 -32.56 10.12
CA GLY A 104 -15.69 -32.40 9.33
C GLY A 104 -14.78 -31.31 9.91
N ALA A 105 -13.48 -31.56 9.93
CA ALA A 105 -12.47 -30.56 10.25
C ALA A 105 -11.85 -29.99 8.96
N ILE A 106 -11.86 -28.67 8.81
CA ILE A 106 -11.23 -27.99 7.66
C ILE A 106 -9.75 -27.81 7.96
N VAL A 107 -8.92 -28.64 7.35
CA VAL A 107 -7.45 -28.63 7.53
C VAL A 107 -6.70 -27.88 6.42
N ALA A 108 -7.34 -27.66 5.27
CA ALA A 108 -6.75 -26.97 4.14
C ALA A 108 -7.40 -25.59 3.96
N LYS A 109 -6.58 -24.60 3.64
CA LYS A 109 -7.01 -23.24 3.26
C LYS A 109 -6.53 -22.94 1.84
N PRO A 110 -7.29 -22.16 1.06
CA PRO A 110 -6.77 -21.68 -0.22
C PRO A 110 -5.52 -20.84 0.02
N GLN A 111 -4.49 -21.09 -0.79
CA GLN A 111 -3.25 -20.31 -0.73
C GLN A 111 -3.49 -18.95 -1.40
N PRO A 112 -3.15 -17.82 -0.76
CA PRO A 112 -3.22 -16.52 -1.41
C PRO A 112 -2.22 -16.47 -2.57
N PHE A 113 -2.62 -15.86 -3.67
CA PHE A 113 -1.78 -15.63 -4.83
C PHE A 113 -1.50 -14.13 -4.93
N ASP A 114 -0.23 -13.76 -4.94
CA ASP A 114 0.22 -12.39 -5.19
C ASP A 114 0.73 -12.30 -6.63
N CYS A 115 0.08 -11.49 -7.45
CA CYS A 115 0.49 -11.27 -8.83
C CYS A 115 1.70 -10.33 -8.97
N HIS A 116 2.16 -9.74 -7.87
CA HIS A 116 3.29 -8.84 -7.83
C HIS A 116 4.50 -9.43 -7.07
N ASP A 117 4.45 -10.72 -6.73
CA ASP A 117 5.55 -11.40 -6.06
C ASP A 117 6.84 -11.32 -6.92
N PRO A 118 7.89 -10.59 -6.46
CA PRO A 118 9.14 -10.44 -7.20
C PRO A 118 9.89 -11.76 -7.41
N GLU A 119 9.67 -12.76 -6.54
CA GLU A 119 10.30 -14.08 -6.69
C GLU A 119 9.70 -14.87 -7.86
N VAL A 120 8.42 -14.64 -8.17
CA VAL A 120 7.68 -15.34 -9.24
C VAL A 120 7.71 -14.54 -10.54
N CYS A 121 7.40 -13.25 -10.48
CA CYS A 121 7.29 -12.39 -11.65
C CYS A 121 8.63 -11.79 -12.09
N GLY A 122 9.64 -11.79 -11.23
CA GLY A 122 10.91 -11.12 -11.49
C GLY A 122 10.78 -9.61 -11.48
N VAL A 123 11.73 -8.93 -12.12
CA VAL A 123 11.77 -7.46 -12.20
C VAL A 123 10.70 -6.96 -13.17
N ASP A 124 9.97 -5.91 -12.78
CA ASP A 124 8.99 -5.27 -13.65
C ASP A 124 9.64 -4.75 -14.95
N ILE A 125 9.18 -5.32 -16.07
CA ILE A 125 9.65 -4.96 -17.41
C ILE A 125 9.26 -3.54 -17.82
N PHE A 126 8.24 -2.96 -17.18
CA PHE A 126 7.76 -1.60 -17.40
C PHE A 126 8.18 -0.63 -16.29
N GLN A 127 9.16 -0.97 -15.45
CA GLN A 127 9.63 -0.10 -14.35
C GLN A 127 10.05 1.33 -14.78
N LYS A 128 10.38 1.53 -16.06
CA LYS A 128 10.74 2.85 -16.63
C LYS A 128 9.54 3.59 -17.22
N LEU A 129 8.43 2.91 -17.43
CA LEU A 129 7.21 3.47 -18.00
C LEU A 129 6.49 4.25 -16.90
N VAL A 130 6.41 5.56 -17.07
CA VAL A 130 5.71 6.43 -16.13
C VAL A 130 4.20 6.35 -16.44
N PRO A 131 3.33 6.21 -15.43
CA PRO A 131 1.89 6.18 -15.63
C PRO A 131 1.38 7.41 -16.36
N LEU A 132 0.36 7.23 -17.21
CA LEU A 132 -0.24 8.34 -17.96
C LEU A 132 -0.75 9.44 -17.02
N ASP A 133 -1.35 9.07 -15.90
CA ASP A 133 -1.84 10.02 -14.90
C ASP A 133 -0.72 10.92 -14.36
N THR A 134 0.48 10.37 -14.17
CA THR A 134 1.65 11.15 -13.76
C THR A 134 2.10 12.12 -14.85
N HIS A 135 2.05 11.70 -16.12
CA HIS A 135 2.32 12.59 -17.25
C HIS A 135 1.30 13.71 -17.36
N LEU A 136 0.00 13.41 -17.20
CA LEU A 136 -1.07 14.41 -17.23
C LEU A 136 -0.92 15.42 -16.10
N ALA A 137 -0.71 14.95 -14.86
CA ALA A 137 -0.48 15.82 -13.71
C ALA A 137 0.77 16.70 -13.88
N THR A 138 1.85 16.16 -14.47
CA THR A 138 3.07 16.94 -14.75
C THR A 138 2.81 18.02 -15.80
N SER A 139 2.04 17.70 -16.84
CA SER A 139 1.65 18.65 -17.87
C SER A 139 0.84 19.81 -17.27
N GLU A 140 -0.19 19.49 -16.48
CA GLU A 140 -1.04 20.48 -15.81
C GLU A 140 -0.22 21.37 -14.86
N TYR A 141 0.65 20.76 -14.04
CA TYR A 141 1.56 21.52 -13.16
C TYR A 141 2.45 22.48 -13.95
N SER A 142 3.02 22.03 -15.09
CA SER A 142 3.89 22.86 -15.91
C SER A 142 3.16 24.07 -16.52
N GLU A 143 1.89 23.87 -16.89
CA GLU A 143 1.03 24.91 -17.43
C GLU A 143 0.69 25.96 -16.37
N GLU A 144 0.24 25.54 -15.19
CA GLU A 144 -0.07 26.45 -14.08
C GLU A 144 1.18 27.20 -13.59
N LYS A 145 2.34 26.53 -13.53
CA LYS A 145 3.62 27.20 -13.21
C LYS A 145 3.96 28.27 -14.24
N ALA A 146 3.81 27.99 -15.54
CA ALA A 146 4.11 28.95 -16.59
C ALA A 146 3.16 30.15 -16.56
N LYS A 147 1.86 29.90 -16.29
CA LYS A 147 0.85 30.93 -16.13
C LYS A 147 1.19 31.87 -14.96
N LEU A 148 1.49 31.32 -13.79
CA LEU A 148 1.92 32.09 -12.63
C LEU A 148 3.19 32.89 -12.90
N LEU A 149 4.18 32.30 -13.58
CA LEU A 149 5.43 32.99 -13.92
C LEU A 149 5.18 34.18 -14.84
N ARG A 150 4.33 34.03 -15.87
CA ARG A 150 3.97 35.11 -16.78
C ARG A 150 3.29 36.26 -16.04
N GLU A 151 2.35 35.96 -15.16
CA GLU A 151 1.65 36.97 -14.35
C GLU A 151 2.63 37.78 -13.47
N ILE A 152 3.56 37.10 -12.80
CA ILE A 152 4.57 37.77 -11.96
C ILE A 152 5.51 38.62 -12.80
N ILE A 153 5.97 38.12 -13.96
CA ILE A 153 6.84 38.88 -14.87
C ILE A 153 6.12 40.14 -15.35
N GLU A 154 4.88 40.02 -15.81
CA GLU A 154 4.08 41.14 -16.30
C GLU A 154 3.85 42.20 -15.20
N LEU A 155 3.53 41.76 -13.97
CA LEU A 155 3.37 42.66 -12.83
C LEU A 155 4.67 43.39 -12.51
N THR A 156 5.80 42.68 -12.56
CA THR A 156 7.13 43.25 -12.31
C THR A 156 7.51 44.28 -13.39
N GLU A 157 7.29 43.95 -14.67
CA GLU A 157 7.55 44.86 -15.78
C GLU A 157 6.68 46.12 -15.72
N ASN A 158 5.39 45.97 -15.38
CA ASN A 158 4.49 47.10 -15.21
C ASN A 158 4.93 48.01 -14.06
N LYS A 159 5.31 47.43 -12.91
CA LYS A 159 5.81 48.22 -11.77
C LYS A 159 7.15 48.90 -12.07
N ASN A 160 8.04 48.25 -12.80
CA ASN A 160 9.27 48.87 -13.27
C ASN A 160 8.98 50.04 -14.22
N ARG A 161 8.03 49.89 -15.15
CA ARG A 161 7.63 50.97 -16.07
C ARG A 161 6.98 52.15 -15.34
N GLU A 162 6.13 51.88 -14.35
CA GLU A 162 5.57 52.91 -13.46
C GLU A 162 6.70 53.66 -12.75
N LEU A 163 7.65 52.94 -12.16
CA LEU A 163 8.80 53.52 -11.46
C LEU A 163 9.65 54.40 -12.39
N GLU A 164 9.98 53.91 -13.59
CA GLU A 164 10.70 54.69 -14.60
C GLU A 164 9.97 55.99 -14.95
N THR A 165 8.65 55.92 -15.11
CA THR A 165 7.82 57.11 -15.38
C THR A 165 7.90 58.10 -14.22
N PHE A 166 7.77 57.64 -12.97
CA PHE A 166 7.92 58.50 -11.79
C PHE A 166 9.32 59.14 -11.69
N MET A 167 10.37 58.36 -11.94
CA MET A 167 11.76 58.84 -11.94
C MET A 167 12.00 59.92 -13.00
N LEU A 168 11.37 59.79 -14.17
CA LEU A 168 11.41 60.80 -15.23
C LEU A 168 10.65 62.07 -14.85
N CYS A 169 9.43 61.94 -14.30
CA CYS A 169 8.61 63.08 -13.86
C CYS A 169 9.30 63.91 -12.76
N LEU A 170 9.98 63.25 -11.82
CA LEU A 170 10.71 63.92 -10.74
C LEU A 170 12.13 64.37 -11.15
N GLN A 171 12.54 64.12 -12.40
CA GLN A 171 13.89 64.39 -12.93
C GLN A 171 15.01 63.81 -12.05
N LEU A 172 14.73 62.77 -11.26
CA LEU A 172 15.68 62.16 -10.34
C LEU A 172 16.86 61.51 -11.07
N ASN A 173 16.65 61.10 -12.33
CA ASN A 173 17.72 60.63 -13.21
C ASN A 173 18.72 61.74 -13.59
N ARG A 174 18.39 63.01 -13.38
CA ARG A 174 19.25 64.19 -13.63
C ARG A 174 19.66 64.90 -12.36
N ALA A 175 19.11 64.54 -11.21
CA ALA A 175 19.55 65.07 -9.93
C ALA A 175 20.99 64.58 -9.70
N PRO A 176 22.00 65.46 -9.57
CA PRO A 176 23.31 65.01 -9.17
C PRO A 176 23.16 64.48 -7.74
N LEU A 177 23.27 63.17 -7.60
CA LEU A 177 23.34 62.48 -6.30
C LEU A 177 24.58 62.91 -5.48
N ASN A 178 25.46 63.71 -6.09
CA ASN A 178 26.58 64.35 -5.44
C ASN A 178 26.20 65.74 -4.94
N ASN A 179 26.50 65.99 -3.66
CA ASN A 179 26.37 67.23 -2.88
C ASN A 179 27.15 68.45 -3.45
N GLU A 180 27.23 68.64 -4.76
CA GLU A 180 27.95 69.76 -5.36
C GLU A 180 27.21 71.10 -5.19
N TYR A 181 25.88 71.08 -5.00
CA TYR A 181 25.08 72.29 -4.75
C TYR A 181 25.08 72.79 -3.29
N LEU A 182 25.73 72.07 -2.37
CA LEU A 182 25.95 72.53 -0.99
C LEU A 182 27.30 73.26 -0.82
N ARG A 183 28.08 73.45 -1.89
CA ARG A 183 29.32 74.22 -1.80
C ARG A 183 29.01 75.71 -1.82
N LEU A 184 29.39 76.39 -0.74
CA LEU A 184 29.39 77.84 -0.63
C LEU A 184 30.13 78.42 -1.87
N PRO A 185 29.62 79.47 -2.53
CA PRO A 185 30.32 80.16 -3.61
C PRO A 185 31.79 80.43 -3.25
N ARG A 186 32.70 80.25 -4.22
CA ARG A 186 34.15 80.28 -3.99
C ARG A 186 34.59 81.63 -3.40
N GLU A 187 33.91 82.69 -3.81
CA GLU A 187 34.13 84.06 -3.35
C GLU A 187 33.83 84.22 -1.85
N LEU A 188 32.81 83.52 -1.33
CA LEU A 188 32.47 83.53 0.10
C LEU A 188 33.44 82.65 0.91
N LEU A 189 33.90 81.54 0.33
CA LEU A 189 34.94 80.69 0.91
C LEU A 189 36.27 81.43 1.07
N ASP A 190 36.68 82.18 0.05
CA ASP A 190 37.89 83.00 0.06
C ASP A 190 37.76 84.17 1.05
N CYS A 191 36.58 84.79 1.14
CA CYS A 191 36.29 85.79 2.18
C CYS A 191 36.42 85.19 3.59
N CYS A 192 35.81 84.03 3.84
CA CYS A 192 35.90 83.35 5.14
C CYS A 192 37.34 82.95 5.48
N ALA A 193 38.12 82.48 4.51
CA ALA A 193 39.53 82.17 4.70
C ALA A 193 40.36 83.42 5.01
N ALA A 194 40.14 84.52 4.30
CA ALA A 194 40.83 85.80 4.53
C ALA A 194 40.50 86.41 5.91
N VAL A 195 39.25 86.29 6.36
CA VAL A 195 38.82 86.72 7.70
C VAL A 195 39.41 85.84 8.80
N THR A 196 39.48 84.52 8.58
CA THR A 196 40.05 83.58 9.55
C THR A 196 41.57 83.70 9.66
N ALA A 197 42.26 83.98 8.54
CA ALA A 197 43.72 84.18 8.51
C ALA A 197 44.18 85.48 9.20
N ARG A 198 43.25 86.42 9.46
CA ARG A 198 43.53 87.69 10.16
C ARG A 198 42.63 87.80 11.41
N PRO A 199 42.95 87.08 12.50
CA PRO A 199 42.10 87.02 13.69
C PRO A 199 41.91 88.38 14.41
N ASN A 200 42.79 89.36 14.14
CA ASN A 200 42.71 90.71 14.70
C ASN A 200 42.06 91.74 13.75
N MET A 201 41.59 91.34 12.56
CA MET A 201 41.04 92.26 11.55
C MET A 201 39.84 93.05 12.07
N SER A 202 39.00 92.45 12.91
CA SER A 202 37.87 93.13 13.55
C SER A 202 38.32 94.24 14.49
N LYS A 203 39.39 94.02 15.26
CA LYS A 203 39.96 95.04 16.16
C LYS A 203 40.68 96.15 15.39
N GLU A 204 41.39 95.81 14.32
CA GLU A 204 42.06 96.78 13.45
C GLU A 204 41.07 97.66 12.68
N LEU A 205 39.98 97.08 12.17
CA LEU A 205 38.90 97.82 11.51
C LEU A 205 38.21 98.76 12.50
N VAL A 206 37.88 98.29 13.70
CA VAL A 206 37.28 99.13 14.76
C VAL A 206 38.23 100.27 15.15
N SER A 207 39.54 99.99 15.29
CA SER A 207 40.54 101.02 15.60
C SER A 207 40.74 102.01 14.45
N ALA A 208 40.64 101.57 13.19
CA ALA A 208 40.72 102.44 12.01
C ALA A 208 39.46 103.33 11.88
N MET A 209 38.27 102.78 12.13
CA MET A 209 37.02 103.54 12.16
C MET A 209 37.01 104.56 13.31
N GLN A 210 37.47 104.18 14.51
CA GLN A 210 37.61 105.12 15.64
C GLN A 210 38.65 106.22 15.42
N ARG A 211 39.59 106.03 14.50
CA ARG A 211 40.58 107.03 14.10
C ARG A 211 39.99 108.00 13.08
N MET A 212 39.22 107.50 12.09
CA MET A 212 38.48 108.38 11.18
C MET A 212 37.40 109.21 11.89
N PHE A 213 36.74 108.63 12.90
CA PHE A 213 35.77 109.36 13.73
C PHE A 213 36.42 110.41 14.68
N ARG A 214 37.75 110.43 14.82
CA ARG A 214 38.49 111.44 15.60
C ARG A 214 39.09 112.56 14.74
N GLU A 215 39.09 112.40 13.42
CA GLU A 215 39.54 113.42 12.46
C GLU A 215 38.37 114.21 11.84
N PHE A 216 37.16 114.03 12.39
CA PHE A 216 35.98 114.89 12.23
C PHE A 216 35.55 115.43 13.60
#